data_AF-A0A7D3Y170-F1
#
_entry.id   AF-A0A7D3Y170-F1
#
_cell.length_a   1.000
_cell.length_b   1.000
_cell.length_c   1.000
_cell.angle_alpha   90.00
_cell.angle_beta   90.00
_cell.angle_gamma   90.00
#
_symmetry.space_group_name_H-M   'P 1'
#
loop_
_entity.id
_entity.type
_entity.pdbx_description
1 polymer ?
#
loop_
_entity_poly.entity_id
_entity_poly.type
_entity_poly.pdbx_seq_one_letter_code
_entity_poly.pdbx_strand_id
1 'polypeptide(L)' 'MRDPEKHTYQIGNTTIHVVAPEVSEEERQQRLEEIKRIIWVMWNDMHKT' A
#
# COMPACT_ATOMS: atom_id res chain seq x y z
N MET A 1 -0.95 -4.35 -19.95
CA MET A 1 -0.82 -4.76 -18.53
C MET A 1 0.58 -4.42 -18.08
N ARG A 2 0.76 -3.63 -17.00
CA ARG A 2 2.07 -3.38 -16.40
C ARG A 2 2.42 -4.62 -15.58
N ASP A 3 3.59 -5.22 -15.83
CA ASP A 3 4.15 -6.27 -14.97
C ASP A 3 4.30 -5.67 -13.56
N PRO A 4 3.83 -6.33 -12.47
CA PRO A 4 4.03 -5.81 -11.13
C PRO A 4 5.53 -5.57 -10.90
N GLU A 5 5.90 -4.42 -10.33
CA GLU A 5 7.30 -4.10 -10.06
C GLU A 5 7.89 -5.16 -9.12
N LYS A 6 8.69 -6.08 -9.70
CA LYS A 6 9.39 -7.13 -8.97
C LYS A 6 10.71 -6.57 -8.48
N HIS A 7 10.79 -6.28 -7.19
CA HIS A 7 12.05 -5.92 -6.57
C HIS A 7 12.71 -7.16 -5.99
N THR A 8 13.94 -7.44 -6.40
CA THR A 8 14.75 -8.50 -5.82
C THR A 8 15.88 -7.88 -5.02
N TYR A 9 15.99 -8.28 -3.76
CA TYR A 9 17.06 -7.85 -2.86
C TYR A 9 17.97 -9.03 -2.53
N GLN A 10 19.25 -8.75 -2.34
CA GLN A 10 20.23 -9.73 -1.89
C GLN A 10 20.77 -9.30 -0.53
N ILE A 11 20.65 -10.17 0.48
CA ILE A 11 21.15 -9.94 1.83
C ILE A 11 22.04 -11.13 2.20
N GLY A 12 23.36 -10.93 2.18
CA GLY A 12 24.33 -12.01 2.31
C GLY A 12 24.15 -13.06 1.22
N ASN A 13 23.91 -14.32 1.61
CA ASN A 13 23.61 -15.44 0.70
C ASN A 13 22.10 -15.65 0.46
N THR A 14 21.24 -14.76 0.97
CA THR A 14 19.79 -14.87 0.85
C THR A 14 19.26 -13.91 -0.22
N THR A 15 18.39 -14.42 -1.10
CA THR A 15 17.67 -13.64 -2.10
C THR A 15 16.22 -13.45 -1.66
N ILE A 16 15.76 -12.21 -1.63
CA ILE A 16 14.38 -11.84 -1.28
C ILE A 16 13.69 -11.34 -2.54
N HIS A 17 12.57 -11.95 -2.89
CA HIS A 17 11.70 -11.51 -3.98
C HIS A 17 10.49 -10.77 -3.41
N VAL A 18 10.41 -9.47 -3.68
CA VAL A 18 9.23 -8.65 -3.37
C VAL A 18 8.34 -8.62 -4.59
N VAL A 19 7.15 -9.20 -4.44
CA VAL A 19 6.12 -9.27 -5.47
C VAL A 19 4.94 -8.46 -4.96
N ALA A 20 4.56 -7.42 -5.71
CA ALA A 20 3.33 -6.69 -5.41
C ALA A 20 2.13 -7.64 -5.60
N PRO A 21 1.16 -7.66 -4.67
CA PRO A 21 -0.05 -8.46 -4.83
C PRO A 21 -0.84 -7.95 -6.03
N GLU A 22 -1.46 -8.87 -6.77
CA GLU A 22 -2.44 -8.50 -7.79
C GLU A 22 -3.70 -8.00 -7.07
N VAL A 23 -3.98 -6.71 -7.19
CA VAL A 23 -5.15 -6.04 -6.61
C VAL A 23 -6.02 -5.56 -7.76
N SER A 24 -7.32 -5.86 -7.71
CA SER A 24 -8.26 -5.37 -8.72
C SER A 24 -8.40 -3.85 -8.62
N GLU A 25 -8.84 -3.20 -9.69
CA GLU A 25 -9.04 -1.74 -9.66
C GLU A 25 -10.12 -1.33 -8.64
N GLU A 26 -11.18 -2.15 -8.51
CA GLU A 26 -12.23 -1.98 -7.52
C GLU A 26 -11.68 -2.09 -6.10
N GLU A 27 -10.88 -3.12 -5.82
CA GLU A 27 -10.28 -3.31 -4.50
C GLU A 27 -9.28 -2.19 -4.18
N ARG A 28 -8.49 -1.76 -5.18
CA ARG A 28 -7.57 -0.63 -5.05
C ARG A 28 -8.33 0.63 -4.64
N GLN A 29 -9.46 0.91 -5.30
CA GLN A 29 -10.29 2.06 -4.99
C GLN A 29 -10.90 1.97 -3.59
N GLN A 30 -11.40 0.80 -3.18
CA GLN A 30 -11.94 0.57 -1.83
C GLN A 30 -10.88 0.84 -0.75
N ARG A 31 -9.66 0.30 -0.93
CA ARG A 31 -8.54 0.52 0.00
C ARG A 31 -8.16 2.01 0.09
N LEU A 32 -8.14 2.71 -1.04
CA LEU A 32 -7.82 4.15 -1.05
C LEU A 32 -8.87 5.01 -0.34
N GLU A 33 -10.17 4.72 -0.53
CA GLU A 33 -11.23 5.43 0.18
C GLU A 33 -11.16 5.21 1.69
N GLU A 34 -10.83 3.99 2.12
CA GLU A 34 -10.65 3.71 3.55
C GLU A 34 -9.45 4.45 4.14
N ILE A 35 -8.33 4.50 3.42
CA ILE A 35 -7.14 5.27 3.85
C ILE A 35 -7.48 6.75 3.99
N LYS A 36 -8.19 7.35 3.02
CA LYS A 36 -8.63 8.75 3.09
C LYS A 36 -9.51 9.01 4.31
N ARG A 37 -10.46 8.11 4.58
CA ARG A 37 -11.36 8.20 5.74
C ARG A 37 -10.57 8.22 7.05
N ILE A 38 -9.60 7.31 7.19
CA ILE A 38 -8.74 7.23 8.39
C ILE A 38 -7.93 8.52 8.56
N ILE A 39 -7.28 9.00 7.49
CA ILE A 39 -6.51 10.25 7.51
C ILE A 39 -7.39 11.42 7.97
N TRP A 40 -8.62 11.51 7.46
CA TRP A 40 -9.55 12.56 7.83
C TRP A 40 -9.97 12.49 9.30
N VAL A 41 -10.22 11.29 9.82
CA VAL A 41 -10.53 11.10 11.25
C VAL A 41 -9.36 11.55 12.12
N MET A 42 -8.13 11.12 11.79
CA MET A 42 -6.92 11.52 12.52
C MET A 42 -6.72 13.03 12.51
N TRP A 43 -6.87 13.66 11.34
CA TRP A 43 -6.76 15.11 11.19
C TRP A 43 -7.75 15.86 12.08
N ASN A 44 -9.03 15.47 12.04
CA ASN A 44 -10.05 16.10 12.89
C ASN A 44 -9.81 15.89 14.38
N ASP A 45 -9.26 14.74 14.77
CA ASP A 45 -8.91 14.46 16.17
C ASP A 45 -7.78 15.38 16.64
N MET A 46 -6.74 15.57 15.82
CA MET A 46 -5.64 16.50 16.12
C MET A 46 -6.10 17.96 16.31
N HIS A 47 -7.16 18.37 15.62
CA HIS A 47 -7.68 19.75 15.66
C HIS A 47 -8.79 19.99 16.68
N LYS A 48 -9.09 19.02 17.56
CA LYS A 48 -10.06 19.16 18.67
C LYS A 48 -9.45 19.71 19.97
N THR A 49 -8.25 20.30 19.91
CA THR A 49 -7.57 20.94 21.05
C THR A 49 -7.65 22.45 20.92
#